data_AF-A0A972AWD1-F1
#
_entry.id   AF-A0A972AWD1-F1
#
_cell.length_a   1.000
_cell.length_b   1.000
_cell.length_c   1.000
_cell.angle_alpha   90.00
_cell.angle_beta   90.00
_cell.angle_gamma   90.00
#
_symmetry.space_group_name_H-M   'P 1'
#
loop_
_entity.id
_entity.type
_entity.pdbx_description
1 polymer ?
#
loop_
_entity_poly.entity_id
_entity_poly.type
_entity_poly.pdbx_seq_one_letter_code
_entity_poly.pdbx_strand_id
1 'polypeptide(L)' 'MSITYKDSGVDKEAGYKQVQLIKGMIKKTHIPGVLSDIGGFAGLFQLDKDKYEEPVLVSGTDGVGTKLRIAFMTDKHNT' A
#
# COMPACT_ATOMS: atom_id res chain seq x y z
N MET A 1 28.92 8.35 20.32
CA MET A 1 27.81 8.49 19.35
C MET A 1 26.85 7.34 19.61
N SER A 2 25.56 7.64 19.84
CA SER A 2 24.54 6.61 20.09
C SER A 2 23.96 6.16 18.75
N ILE A 3 23.96 4.85 18.49
CA ILE A 3 23.34 4.28 17.28
C ILE A 3 21.83 4.34 17.47
N THR A 4 21.15 5.01 16.54
CA THR A 4 19.69 5.11 16.50
C THR A 4 19.10 4.04 15.61
N TYR A 5 17.81 3.76 15.78
CA TYR A 5 17.06 2.88 14.87
C TYR A 5 17.09 3.39 13.42
N LYS A 6 17.17 4.71 13.24
CA LYS A 6 17.33 5.34 11.93
C LYS A 6 18.67 5.02 11.27
N ASP A 7 19.73 4.86 12.05
CA ASP A 7 21.05 4.47 11.55
C ASP A 7 21.07 3.02 11.02
N SER A 8 20.09 2.19 11.41
CA SER A 8 19.86 0.87 10.79
C SER A 8 19.05 0.93 9.49
N GLY A 9 18.76 2.13 8.98
CA GLY A 9 18.03 2.37 7.73
C GLY A 9 16.51 2.47 7.89
N VAL A 10 15.99 2.49 9.13
CA VAL A 10 14.55 2.56 9.39
C VAL A 10 14.13 3.94 9.90
N ASP A 11 13.59 4.75 9.00
CA ASP A 11 13.05 6.07 9.32
C ASP A 11 11.53 6.05 9.44
N LYS A 12 11.03 6.07 10.69
CA LYS A 12 9.60 6.10 11.01
C LYS A 12 8.92 7.40 10.55
N GLU A 13 9.62 8.53 10.64
CA GLU A 13 9.06 9.84 10.26
C GLU A 13 8.89 9.94 8.75
N ALA A 14 9.85 9.40 8.00
CA ALA A 14 9.73 9.26 6.54
C ALA A 14 8.50 8.42 6.16
N GLY A 15 8.27 7.32 6.88
CA GLY A 15 7.07 6.48 6.71
C GLY A 15 5.77 7.26 6.95
N TYR A 16 5.67 8.00 8.07
CA TYR A 16 4.49 8.81 8.36
C TYR A 16 4.25 9.91 7.33
N LYS A 17 5.32 10.59 6.89
CA LYS A 17 5.23 11.60 5.84
C LYS A 17 4.69 11.00 4.54
N GLN A 18 5.19 9.82 4.15
CA GLN A 18 4.73 9.14 2.95
C GLN A 18 3.24 8.80 3.01
N VAL A 19 2.75 8.30 4.16
CA VAL A 19 1.32 8.02 4.36
C VAL A 19 0.47 9.27 4.13
N GLN A 20 0.89 10.43 4.65
CA GLN A 20 0.14 11.68 4.44
C GLN A 20 0.07 12.11 2.98
N LEU A 21 1.17 11.94 2.22
CA LEU A 21 1.24 12.30 0.80
C LEU A 21 0.27 11.47 -0.06
N ILE A 22 0.13 10.17 0.24
CA ILE A 22 -0.68 9.26 -0.57
C ILE A 22 -2.12 9.09 -0.07
N LYS A 23 -2.45 9.57 1.13
CA LYS A 23 -3.76 9.40 1.77
C LYS A 23 -4.93 9.82 0.86
N GLY A 24 -4.77 10.93 0.15
CA GLY A 24 -5.78 11.42 -0.79
C GLY A 24 -5.96 10.53 -2.02
N MET A 25 -4.90 9.90 -2.51
CA MET A 25 -4.99 8.96 -3.64
C MET A 25 -5.68 7.66 -3.23
N ILE A 26 -5.35 7.13 -2.05
CA ILE A 26 -5.97 5.91 -1.51
C ILE A 26 -7.46 6.13 -1.26
N LYS A 27 -7.84 7.26 -0.64
CA LYS A 27 -9.25 7.52 -0.34
C LYS A 27 -10.16 7.52 -1.59
N LYS A 28 -9.62 7.90 -2.75
CA LYS A 28 -10.36 7.87 -4.03
C LYS A 28 -10.70 6.45 -4.50
N THR A 29 -10.00 5.43 -4.01
CA THR A 29 -10.26 4.02 -4.38
C THR A 29 -11.18 3.31 -3.39
N HIS A 30 -11.70 4.00 -2.36
CA HIS A 30 -12.61 3.39 -1.40
C HIS A 30 -13.92 3.01 -2.07
N ILE A 31 -14.36 1.78 -1.80
CA ILE A 31 -15.63 1.20 -2.28
C ILE A 31 -16.39 0.62 -1.08
N PRO A 32 -17.69 0.29 -1.22
CA PRO A 32 -18.43 -0.41 -0.19
C PRO A 32 -17.69 -1.69 0.24
N GLY A 33 -17.55 -1.89 1.55
CA GLY A 33 -16.79 -2.99 2.14
C GLY A 33 -15.48 -2.56 2.78
N VAL A 34 -14.85 -1.44 2.38
CA VAL A 34 -13.64 -0.95 3.07
C VAL A 34 -14.00 -0.51 4.50
N LEU A 35 -13.37 -1.12 5.51
CA LEU A 35 -13.64 -0.86 6.93
C LEU A 35 -12.56 -0.05 7.65
N SER A 36 -11.42 0.18 7.01
CA SER A 36 -10.24 0.80 7.62
C SER A 36 -9.62 1.88 6.74
N ASP A 37 -8.99 2.87 7.37
CA ASP A 37 -8.09 3.82 6.72
C ASP A 37 -6.62 3.34 6.74
N ILE A 38 -5.77 3.98 5.93
CA ILE A 38 -4.31 3.77 5.96
C ILE A 38 -3.69 4.27 7.28
N GLY A 39 -2.74 3.50 7.82
CA GLY A 39 -1.94 3.85 9.00
C GLY A 39 -2.02 2.82 10.14
N GLY A 40 -2.98 1.91 10.09
CA GLY A 40 -3.04 0.73 10.96
C GLY A 40 -2.11 -0.41 10.49
N PHE A 41 -2.09 -1.50 11.25
CA PHE A 41 -1.28 -2.68 10.93
C PHE A 41 -1.75 -3.42 9.65
N ALA A 42 -3.07 -3.47 9.42
CA ALA A 42 -3.67 -4.15 8.29
C ALA A 42 -4.87 -3.35 7.75
N GLY A 43 -5.15 -3.53 6.46
CA GLY A 43 -6.39 -3.09 5.83
C GLY A 43 -7.50 -4.11 6.04
N LEU A 44 -8.74 -3.65 6.18
CA LEU A 44 -9.92 -4.47 6.45
C LEU A 44 -10.96 -4.26 5.33
N PHE A 45 -11.52 -5.36 4.82
CA PHE A 45 -12.57 -5.36 3.82
C PHE A 45 -13.68 -6.36 4.17
N GLN A 46 -14.92 -5.90 4.21
CA GLN A 46 -16.10 -6.72 4.43
C GLN A 46 -16.65 -7.25 3.12
N LEU A 47 -16.74 -8.58 3.00
CA LEU A 47 -17.44 -9.24 1.91
C LEU A 47 -18.96 -9.14 2.12
N ASP A 48 -19.67 -8.77 1.06
CA ASP A 48 -21.13 -8.82 1.01
C ASP A 48 -21.58 -10.28 0.84
N LYS A 49 -22.05 -10.89 1.93
CA LYS A 49 -22.38 -12.32 1.98
C LYS A 49 -23.68 -12.65 1.25
N ASP A 50 -24.57 -11.68 1.07
CA ASP A 50 -25.87 -11.91 0.42
C ASP A 50 -25.74 -11.95 -1.11
N LYS A 51 -24.60 -11.51 -1.65
CA LYS A 51 -24.30 -11.54 -3.09
C LYS A 51 -23.74 -12.86 -3.59
N TYR A 52 -23.30 -13.76 -2.71
CA TYR A 52 -22.60 -14.98 -3.09
C TYR A 52 -23.09 -16.17 -2.27
N GLU A 53 -23.48 -17.25 -2.95
CA GLU A 53 -23.95 -18.49 -2.30
C GLU A 53 -22.80 -19.24 -1.62
N GLU A 54 -21.68 -19.42 -2.31
CA GLU A 54 -20.48 -20.09 -1.79
C GLU A 54 -19.22 -19.33 -2.27
N PRO A 55 -18.81 -18.26 -1.57
CA PRO A 55 -17.71 -17.42 -2.04
C PRO A 55 -16.35 -18.10 -1.89
N VAL A 56 -15.54 -18.04 -2.95
CA VAL A 56 -14.13 -18.47 -2.95
C VAL A 56 -13.23 -17.25 -3.10
N LEU A 57 -12.26 -17.11 -2.19
CA LEU A 57 -11.28 -16.02 -2.23
C LEU A 57 -10.05 -16.44 -3.04
N VAL A 58 -9.71 -15.63 -4.04
CA VAL A 58 -8.50 -15.81 -4.87
C VAL A 58 -7.58 -14.61 -4.65
N SER A 59 -6.31 -14.88 -4.38
CA SER A 59 -5.27 -13.86 -4.28
C SER A 59 -4.09 -14.21 -5.20
N GLY A 60 -3.37 -13.17 -5.61
CA GLY A 60 -2.19 -13.28 -6.47
C GLY A 60 -1.16 -12.23 -6.10
N THR A 61 0.09 -12.48 -6.48
CA THR A 61 1.20 -11.55 -6.27
C THR A 61 2.07 -11.56 -7.52
N ASP A 62 2.37 -10.36 -8.04
CA ASP A 62 3.12 -10.20 -9.27
C ASP A 62 4.14 -9.06 -9.13
N GLY A 63 5.34 -9.29 -9.66
CA GLY A 63 6.41 -8.29 -9.71
C GLY A 63 6.41 -7.53 -11.04
N VAL A 64 6.82 -6.26 -11.00
CA VAL A 64 6.96 -5.42 -12.21
C VAL A 64 8.18 -5.83 -13.08
N GLY A 65 9.20 -6.42 -12.45
CA GLY A 65 10.39 -6.92 -13.15
C GLY A 65 11.30 -5.83 -13.72
N THR A 66 11.98 -6.12 -14.83
CA THR A 66 13.02 -5.25 -15.41
C THR A 66 12.48 -3.93 -15.96
N LYS A 67 11.16 -3.76 -16.11
CA LYS A 67 10.53 -2.46 -16.45
C LYS A 67 10.93 -1.36 -15.45
N LEU A 68 11.15 -1.70 -14.17
CA LEU A 68 11.63 -0.76 -13.16
C LEU A 68 12.97 -0.10 -13.52
N ARG A 69 13.86 -0.82 -14.23
CA ARG A 69 15.14 -0.24 -14.67
C ARG A 69 14.93 0.96 -15.60
N ILE A 70 13.94 0.87 -16.49
CA ILE A 70 13.61 1.96 -17.42
C ILE A 70 12.98 3.14 -16.67
N ALA A 71 12.09 2.88 -15.70
CA ALA A 71 11.52 3.92 -14.85
C ALA A 71 12.62 4.72 -14.12
N PHE A 72 13.63 4.04 -13.56
CA PHE A 72 14.77 4.68 -12.91
C PHE A 72 15.67 5.45 -13.89
N MET A 73 15.99 4.86 -15.04
CA MET A 73 16.84 5.52 -16.06
C MET A 73 16.21 6.79 -16.64
N THR A 74 14.89 6.86 -16.67
CA THR A 74 14.13 8.01 -17.22
C THR A 74 13.64 8.97 -16.15
N ASP A 75 13.86 8.66 -14.87
CA ASP A 75 13.28 9.34 -13.70
C ASP A 75 11.77 9.58 -13.81
N LYS A 76 11.04 8.58 -14.31
CA LYS A 76 9.58 8.62 -14.49
C LYS A 76 8.94 7.43 -13.78
N HIS A 77 8.20 7.73 -12.70
CA HIS A 77 7.65 6.72 -11.77
C HIS A 77 6.11 6.67 -11.77
N ASN A 78 5.46 7.31 -12.72
CA ASN A 78 3.99 7.39 -12.84
C ASN A 78 3.41 6.52 -13.98
N THR A 79 4.14 5.47 -14.38
CA THR A 79 3.91 4.64 -15.58
C THR A 79 3.55 3.18 -15.27
#